data_AF-C6GZ89-F1
#
_entry.id   AF-C6GZ89-F1
#
_cell.length_a   1.000
_cell.length_b   1.000
_cell.length_c   1.000
_cell.angle_alpha   90.00
_cell.angle_beta   90.00
_cell.angle_gamma   90.00
#
_symmetry.space_group_name_H-M   'P 1'
#
loop_
_entity.id
_entity.type
_entity.pdbx_description
1 polymer ?
#
loop_
_entity_poly.entity_id
_entity_poly.type
_entity_poly.pdbx_seq_one_letter_code
_entity_poly.pdbx_strand_id
1 'polypeptide(L)'
;MSDTGSVMEFVILAVVIALVAVGAISGLVISSRKKKQLPPAAPPSAPTITAPPAEPHVGDEAETPREEPRRTIEEVGLPSAEEADSPVAVEDPVAAEAEAPAAPEIETPEPAAGRLVRLRARLARSQNSLGKGLLTLLSREHLDEDTWEEIEETLLTADVGVAPTQELVERLRERVKVLGTRTPDELRTLLREELLTLVGTDLDRAVKTESGLDTPGVVMVVGVNGTGKTTTTGKLARVLVADGRSVVLGAADTFRAAAADQLQTWGERVGARTVRGPEGGDPASIAFDAVKEGIAEGADVVLIDTAGRLHTKTGLMDELGKVKRVVE
;
A
#
# COMPACT_ATOMS: atom_id res chain seq x y z
N MET A 1 62.29 -35.45 32.97
CA MET A 1 61.03 -34.75 32.62
C MET A 1 61.31 -33.26 32.65
N SER A 2 61.74 -32.69 31.52
CA SER A 2 61.95 -31.25 31.33
C SER A 2 62.46 -31.00 29.91
N ASP A 3 61.57 -30.91 28.92
CA ASP A 3 61.83 -30.12 27.69
C ASP A 3 60.61 -29.93 26.75
N THR A 4 59.46 -30.51 27.07
CA THR A 4 58.27 -30.44 26.19
C THR A 4 57.59 -29.06 26.21
N GLY A 5 57.77 -28.27 27.28
CA GLY A 5 57.20 -26.92 27.40
C GLY A 5 57.84 -25.90 26.47
N SER A 6 59.17 -25.97 26.31
CA SER A 6 59.93 -25.07 25.43
C SER A 6 59.55 -25.26 23.96
N VAL A 7 59.43 -26.53 23.52
CA VAL A 7 59.02 -26.86 22.14
C VAL A 7 57.60 -26.34 21.84
N MET A 8 56.68 -26.43 22.79
CA MET A 8 55.30 -25.95 22.59
C MET A 8 55.22 -24.42 22.52
N GLU A 9 56.03 -23.70 23.31
CA GLU A 9 56.16 -22.24 23.20
C GLU A 9 56.75 -21.80 21.85
N PHE A 10 57.77 -22.50 21.34
CA PHE A 10 58.32 -22.19 20.01
C PHE A 10 57.31 -22.44 18.89
N VAL A 11 56.49 -23.49 18.99
CA VAL A 11 55.43 -23.77 18.00
C VAL A 11 54.35 -22.70 18.04
N ILE A 12 53.90 -22.30 19.23
CA ILE A 12 52.88 -21.24 19.38
C ILE A 12 53.43 -19.91 18.85
N LEU A 13 54.68 -19.56 19.18
CA LEU A 13 55.33 -18.35 18.69
C LEU A 13 55.45 -18.34 17.16
N ALA A 14 55.82 -19.48 16.55
CA ALA A 14 55.90 -19.61 15.10
C ALA A 14 54.54 -19.43 14.42
N VAL A 15 53.46 -19.97 14.99
CA VAL A 15 52.09 -19.81 14.48
C VAL A 15 51.62 -18.36 14.58
N VAL A 16 51.92 -17.66 15.69
CA VAL A 16 51.57 -16.25 15.85
C VAL A 16 52.32 -15.37 14.85
N ILE A 17 53.61 -15.60 14.64
CA ILE A 17 54.42 -14.87 13.64
C ILE A 17 53.87 -15.11 12.23
N ALA A 18 53.48 -16.34 11.90
CA ALA A 18 52.88 -16.67 10.61
C ALA A 18 51.55 -15.95 10.39
N LEU A 19 50.67 -15.89 11.40
CA LEU A 19 49.40 -15.17 11.31
C LEU A 19 49.58 -13.67 11.14
N VAL A 20 50.55 -13.07 11.85
CA VAL A 20 50.87 -11.63 11.71
C VAL A 20 51.44 -11.34 10.31
N ALA A 21 52.30 -12.20 9.78
CA ALA A 21 52.85 -12.06 8.43
C ALA A 21 51.76 -12.15 7.35
N VAL A 22 50.83 -13.10 7.47
CA VAL A 22 49.68 -13.23 6.54
C VAL A 22 48.76 -12.00 6.63
N GLY A 23 48.51 -11.48 7.83
CA GLY A 23 47.73 -10.25 8.02
C GLY A 23 48.40 -9.02 7.39
N ALA A 24 49.71 -8.88 7.57
CA ALA A 24 50.48 -7.77 6.99
C ALA A 24 50.54 -7.83 5.45
N ILE A 25 50.73 -9.02 4.87
CA ILE A 25 50.73 -9.22 3.41
C ILE A 25 49.33 -8.94 2.83
N SER A 26 48.27 -9.42 3.50
CA SER A 26 46.88 -9.17 3.08
C SER A 26 46.54 -7.69 3.13
N GLY A 27 46.96 -6.97 4.18
CA GLY A 27 46.80 -5.52 4.30
C GLY A 27 47.54 -4.74 3.21
N LEU A 28 48.75 -5.17 2.85
CA LEU A 28 49.55 -4.53 1.79
C LEU A 28 48.95 -4.74 0.39
N VAL A 29 48.38 -5.91 0.11
CA VAL A 29 47.72 -6.24 -1.17
C VAL A 29 46.39 -5.48 -1.32
N ILE A 30 45.63 -5.30 -0.24
CA ILE A 30 44.39 -4.50 -0.27
C ILE A 30 44.71 -3.01 -0.44
N SER A 31 45.77 -2.50 0.22
CA SER A 31 46.20 -1.11 0.07
C SER A 31 46.76 -0.80 -1.32
N SER A 32 47.38 -1.76 -2.01
CA SER A 32 47.91 -1.56 -3.37
C SER A 32 46.81 -1.59 -4.45
N ARG A 33 45.67 -2.24 -4.21
CA ARG A 33 44.50 -2.19 -5.10
C ARG A 33 43.74 -0.86 -5.07
N LYS A 34 43.82 -0.09 -3.98
CA LYS A 34 43.17 1.24 -3.88
C LYS A 34 43.92 2.38 -4.59
N LYS A 35 45.12 2.13 -5.16
CA LYS A 35 45.96 3.14 -5.83
C LYS A 35 46.04 3.03 -7.36
N LYS A 36 45.12 2.34 -8.03
CA LYS A 36 44.93 2.50 -9.49
C LYS A 36 44.04 3.72 -9.75
N GLN A 37 44.67 4.83 -10.14
CA GLN A 37 44.04 6.05 -10.62
C GLN A 37 43.08 5.76 -11.77
N LEU A 38 41.86 6.26 -11.66
CA LEU A 38 40.90 6.39 -12.77
C LEU A 38 41.40 7.49 -13.72
N PRO A 39 41.27 7.34 -15.06
CA PRO A 39 41.61 8.39 -16.00
C PRO A 39 40.70 9.62 -15.82
N PRO A 40 41.18 10.85 -16.12
CA PRO A 40 40.39 12.07 -15.94
C PRO A 40 39.15 12.07 -16.85
N ALA A 41 38.01 12.47 -16.28
CA ALA A 41 36.75 12.60 -17.00
C ALA A 41 36.84 13.73 -18.05
N ALA A 42 36.34 13.46 -19.25
CA ALA A 42 36.15 14.46 -20.30
C ALA A 42 35.15 15.54 -19.82
N PRO A 43 35.31 16.81 -20.24
CA PRO A 43 34.38 17.87 -19.86
C PRO A 43 32.98 17.60 -20.46
N PRO A 44 31.90 17.97 -19.76
CA PRO A 44 30.55 17.73 -20.23
C PRO A 44 30.27 18.55 -21.48
N SER A 45 29.84 17.86 -22.54
CA SER A 45 29.26 18.48 -23.73
C SER A 45 28.00 19.24 -23.33
N ALA A 46 28.05 20.57 -23.37
CA ALA A 46 26.85 21.38 -23.35
C ALA A 46 26.00 21.04 -24.60
N PRO A 47 24.69 20.84 -24.48
CA PRO A 47 23.85 20.73 -25.66
C PRO A 47 23.80 22.10 -26.34
N THR A 48 24.41 22.20 -27.51
CA THR A 48 24.22 23.33 -28.42
C THR A 48 22.77 23.35 -28.87
N ILE A 49 21.96 24.22 -28.26
CA ILE A 49 20.67 24.65 -28.80
C ILE A 49 20.98 25.63 -29.93
N THR A 50 21.03 25.13 -31.16
CA THR A 50 20.89 25.94 -32.36
C THR A 50 19.93 25.25 -33.33
N ALA A 51 18.64 25.40 -33.05
CA ALA A 51 17.59 25.45 -34.07
C ALA A 51 16.40 26.23 -33.46
N PRO A 52 15.90 27.30 -34.10
CA PRO A 52 14.63 27.90 -33.70
C PRO A 52 13.50 26.86 -33.84
N PRO A 53 12.46 26.90 -32.99
CA PRO A 53 11.36 25.94 -33.06
C PRO A 53 10.66 26.05 -34.42
N ALA A 54 10.51 24.91 -35.09
CA ALA A 54 9.64 24.82 -36.26
C ALA A 54 8.20 25.14 -35.84
N GLU A 55 7.52 25.97 -36.63
CA GLU A 55 6.09 26.24 -36.45
C GLU A 55 5.29 24.92 -36.50
N PRO A 56 4.18 24.81 -35.75
CA PRO A 56 3.37 23.60 -35.76
C PRO A 56 2.75 23.41 -37.15
N HIS A 57 3.13 22.33 -37.82
CA HIS A 57 2.49 21.89 -39.04
C HIS A 57 1.32 20.99 -38.63
N VAL A 58 0.12 21.33 -39.08
CA VAL A 58 -1.08 20.52 -38.89
C VAL A 58 -0.88 19.23 -39.69
N GLY A 59 -0.76 18.10 -38.99
CA GLY A 59 -0.68 16.78 -39.60
C GLY A 59 -1.99 16.46 -40.33
N ASP A 60 -1.84 15.98 -41.56
CA ASP A 60 -2.89 15.61 -42.50
C ASP A 60 -3.53 14.25 -42.14
N GLU A 61 -3.91 14.07 -40.87
CA GLU A 61 -4.60 12.87 -40.35
C GLU A 61 -5.83 13.27 -39.50
N ALA A 62 -6.61 14.23 -40.00
CA ALA A 62 -7.99 14.39 -39.58
C ALA A 62 -8.84 13.33 -40.30
N GLU A 63 -9.05 12.19 -39.65
CA GLU A 63 -10.10 11.25 -40.05
C GLU A 63 -11.44 12.00 -40.04
N THR A 64 -12.14 11.98 -41.17
CA THR A 64 -13.41 12.69 -41.35
C THR A 64 -14.46 12.18 -40.33
N PRO A 65 -15.13 13.07 -39.59
CA PRO A 65 -16.21 12.66 -38.69
C PRO A 65 -17.33 11.97 -39.47
N ARG A 66 -17.70 10.75 -39.05
CA ARG A 66 -18.90 10.07 -39.56
C ARG A 66 -20.13 10.86 -39.10
N GLU A 67 -20.92 11.32 -40.07
CA GLU A 67 -22.24 11.92 -39.83
C GLU A 67 -23.20 10.85 -39.28
N GLU A 68 -23.48 10.90 -37.98
CA GLU A 68 -24.72 10.33 -37.45
C GLU A 68 -25.84 11.37 -37.57
N PRO A 69 -27.06 10.99 -38.01
CA PRO A 69 -28.17 11.92 -38.17
C PRO A 69 -28.62 12.44 -36.80
N ARG A 70 -28.25 13.68 -36.49
CA ARG A 70 -28.80 14.45 -35.36
C ARG A 70 -30.26 14.76 -35.66
N ARG A 71 -31.18 14.30 -34.80
CA ARG A 71 -32.56 14.79 -34.78
C ARG A 71 -32.59 16.18 -34.16
N THR A 72 -32.89 17.19 -34.96
CA THR A 72 -33.22 18.54 -34.52
C THR A 72 -34.62 18.53 -33.88
N ILE A 73 -34.75 19.05 -32.67
CA ILE A 73 -36.07 19.43 -32.12
C ILE A 73 -36.23 20.92 -32.46
N GLU A 74 -36.77 21.19 -33.63
CA GLU A 74 -37.38 22.48 -33.94
C GLU A 74 -38.85 22.22 -34.29
N GLU A 75 -39.72 23.10 -33.76
CA GLU A 75 -41.19 23.08 -33.80
C GLU A 75 -41.90 22.44 -32.60
N VAL A 76 -41.85 23.13 -31.46
CA VAL A 76 -42.96 23.12 -30.50
C VAL A 76 -43.86 24.32 -30.85
N GLY A 77 -44.99 24.05 -31.49
CA GLY A 77 -46.02 25.04 -31.75
C GLY A 77 -46.69 25.47 -30.44
N LEU A 78 -46.64 26.76 -30.13
CA LEU A 78 -47.43 27.38 -29.07
C LEU A 78 -48.89 27.52 -29.55
N PRO A 79 -49.89 26.97 -28.86
CA PRO A 79 -51.28 27.27 -29.19
C PRO A 79 -51.65 28.69 -28.74
N SER A 80 -52.17 29.46 -29.71
CA SER A 80 -52.76 30.79 -29.54
C SER A 80 -53.97 30.75 -28.62
N ALA A 81 -54.13 31.81 -27.82
CA ALA A 81 -55.37 32.14 -27.14
C ALA A 81 -56.42 32.58 -28.17
N GLU A 82 -57.61 31.96 -28.14
CA GLU A 82 -58.93 32.62 -28.03
C GLU A 82 -60.08 31.59 -28.09
N GLU A 83 -60.95 31.68 -27.08
CA GLU A 83 -62.38 31.32 -27.01
C GLU A 83 -62.85 29.85 -27.09
N ALA A 84 -63.24 29.30 -25.92
CA ALA A 84 -64.53 28.60 -25.74
C ALA A 84 -64.93 28.50 -24.24
N ASP A 85 -66.03 29.18 -23.95
CA ASP A 85 -66.85 29.33 -22.75
C ASP A 85 -67.28 28.03 -22.04
N SER A 86 -67.16 27.95 -20.69
CA SER A 86 -68.03 27.20 -19.72
C SER A 86 -67.41 27.14 -18.30
N PRO A 87 -68.14 27.44 -17.21
CA PRO A 87 -67.57 27.58 -15.87
C PRO A 87 -67.58 26.27 -15.07
N VAL A 88 -66.44 25.89 -14.48
CA VAL A 88 -66.42 24.84 -13.44
C VAL A 88 -65.51 25.24 -12.29
N ALA A 89 -66.15 25.37 -11.13
CA ALA A 89 -65.68 25.31 -9.74
C ALA A 89 -64.21 25.64 -9.43
N VAL A 90 -64.05 26.69 -8.62
CA VAL A 90 -62.85 26.97 -7.83
C VAL A 90 -62.63 25.80 -6.86
N GLU A 91 -61.60 24.99 -7.10
CA GLU A 91 -60.98 24.16 -6.08
C GLU A 91 -59.67 24.82 -5.65
N ASP A 92 -59.52 25.02 -4.34
CA ASP A 92 -58.35 25.61 -3.70
C ASP A 92 -57.05 24.92 -4.16
N PRO A 93 -55.94 25.66 -4.38
CA PRO A 93 -54.67 25.05 -4.71
C PRO A 93 -54.14 24.34 -3.46
N VAL A 94 -54.23 23.01 -3.45
CA VAL A 94 -53.48 22.18 -2.51
C VAL A 94 -52.01 22.44 -2.78
N ALA A 95 -51.35 23.09 -1.84
CA ALA A 95 -49.92 23.27 -1.83
C ALA A 95 -49.27 21.89 -1.98
N ALA A 96 -48.60 21.66 -3.11
CA ALA A 96 -47.69 20.54 -3.26
C ALA A 96 -46.54 20.78 -2.27
N GLU A 97 -46.62 20.16 -1.11
CA GLU A 97 -45.47 20.00 -0.22
C GLU A 97 -44.40 19.26 -1.01
N ALA A 98 -43.35 20.01 -1.38
CA ALA A 98 -42.13 19.44 -1.90
C ALA A 98 -41.58 18.50 -0.83
N GLU A 99 -41.72 17.20 -1.07
CA GLU A 99 -41.17 16.13 -0.25
C GLU A 99 -39.66 16.40 -0.12
N ALA A 100 -39.24 16.80 1.08
CA ALA A 100 -37.83 17.03 1.37
C ALA A 100 -37.07 15.73 1.07
N PRO A 101 -35.94 15.75 0.33
CA PRO A 101 -35.21 14.55 0.02
C PRO A 101 -34.85 13.84 1.33
N ALA A 102 -35.27 12.58 1.45
CA ALA A 102 -34.97 11.74 2.60
C ALA A 102 -33.46 11.81 2.89
N ALA A 103 -33.11 12.18 4.13
CA ALA A 103 -31.72 12.21 4.55
C ALA A 103 -31.11 10.81 4.28
N PRO A 104 -29.89 10.73 3.71
CA PRO A 104 -29.28 9.46 3.37
C PRO A 104 -29.24 8.56 4.60
N GLU A 105 -29.76 7.34 4.49
CA GLU A 105 -29.70 6.35 5.56
C GLU A 105 -28.24 6.03 5.86
N ILE A 106 -27.78 6.44 7.05
CA ILE A 106 -26.42 6.13 7.52
C ILE A 106 -26.37 4.64 7.85
N GLU A 107 -25.51 3.89 7.15
CA GLU A 107 -25.25 2.49 7.43
C GLU A 107 -24.45 2.39 8.73
N THR A 108 -25.07 1.88 9.79
CA THR A 108 -24.34 1.42 10.98
C THR A 108 -23.72 0.05 10.67
N PRO A 109 -22.40 -0.06 10.45
CA PRO A 109 -21.82 -1.30 9.99
C PRO A 109 -21.76 -2.32 11.13
N GLU A 110 -21.86 -3.61 10.80
CA GLU A 110 -21.70 -4.66 11.82
C GLU A 110 -20.33 -4.53 12.54
N PRO A 111 -20.31 -4.81 13.86
CA PRO A 111 -19.10 -4.75 14.68
C PRO A 111 -17.94 -5.52 14.05
N ALA A 112 -16.70 -5.09 14.35
CA ALA A 112 -15.51 -5.79 13.87
C ALA A 112 -15.41 -7.25 14.38
N ALA A 113 -16.15 -7.60 15.44
CA ALA A 113 -16.24 -8.94 16.00
C ALA A 113 -16.60 -9.99 14.93
N GLY A 114 -15.82 -11.08 14.89
CA GLY A 114 -16.01 -12.17 13.92
C GLY A 114 -15.40 -11.95 12.54
N ARG A 115 -14.89 -10.75 12.20
CA ARG A 115 -14.18 -10.53 10.91
C ARG A 115 -12.95 -11.43 10.77
N LEU A 116 -12.17 -11.62 11.83
CA LEU A 116 -11.02 -12.53 11.83
C LEU A 116 -11.42 -13.98 11.61
N VAL A 117 -12.56 -14.42 12.14
CA VAL A 117 -13.08 -15.78 11.92
C VAL A 117 -13.45 -15.96 10.45
N ARG A 118 -14.16 -14.99 9.87
CA ARG A 118 -14.51 -15.00 8.43
C ARG A 118 -13.26 -14.95 7.54
N LEU A 119 -12.26 -14.16 7.90
CA LEU A 119 -10.99 -14.09 7.20
C LEU A 119 -10.26 -15.44 7.26
N ARG A 120 -10.12 -16.04 8.43
CA ARG A 120 -9.54 -17.38 8.60
C ARG A 120 -10.28 -18.42 7.76
N ALA A 121 -11.62 -18.40 7.73
CA ALA A 121 -12.41 -19.30 6.90
C ALA A 121 -12.25 -19.06 5.39
N ARG A 122 -11.97 -17.83 4.95
CA ARG A 122 -11.66 -17.51 3.54
C ARG A 122 -10.25 -17.95 3.16
N LEU A 123 -9.26 -17.68 4.03
CA LEU A 123 -7.88 -18.11 3.83
C LEU A 123 -7.77 -19.62 3.84
N ALA A 124 -8.46 -20.31 4.74
CA ALA A 124 -8.54 -21.78 4.74
C ALA A 124 -9.11 -22.35 3.43
N ARG A 125 -9.99 -21.60 2.75
CA ARG A 125 -10.52 -21.99 1.42
C ARG A 125 -9.55 -21.68 0.27
N SER A 126 -8.80 -20.56 0.33
CA SER A 126 -7.88 -20.18 -0.74
C SER A 126 -6.50 -20.86 -0.65
N GLN A 127 -6.12 -21.40 0.51
CA GLN A 127 -4.81 -22.00 0.78
C GLN A 127 -4.72 -23.52 0.50
N ASN A 128 -5.62 -24.07 -0.32
CA ASN A 128 -5.70 -25.52 -0.48
C ASN A 128 -4.61 -26.13 -1.37
N SER A 129 -3.95 -25.39 -2.28
CA SER A 129 -2.88 -25.94 -3.12
C SER A 129 -1.52 -25.83 -2.47
N LEU A 130 -1.14 -24.62 -2.03
CA LEU A 130 0.16 -24.35 -1.40
C LEU A 130 0.34 -25.10 -0.09
N GLY A 131 -0.62 -24.94 0.84
CA GLY A 131 -0.54 -25.56 2.16
C GLY A 131 -0.56 -27.09 2.09
N LYS A 132 -1.36 -27.68 1.19
CA LYS A 132 -1.37 -29.14 0.99
C LYS A 132 -0.11 -29.64 0.29
N GLY A 133 0.38 -28.93 -0.71
CA GLY A 133 1.62 -29.27 -1.43
C GLY A 133 2.80 -29.30 -0.46
N LEU A 134 3.00 -28.20 0.28
CA LEU A 134 4.09 -28.09 1.25
C LEU A 134 4.00 -29.15 2.36
N LEU A 135 2.80 -29.42 2.89
CA LEU A 135 2.62 -30.49 3.88
C LEU A 135 2.85 -31.88 3.30
N THR A 136 2.55 -32.11 2.02
CA THR A 136 2.80 -33.40 1.36
C THR A 136 4.29 -33.65 1.22
N LEU A 137 5.05 -32.63 0.80
CA LEU A 137 6.52 -32.70 0.70
C LEU A 137 7.15 -32.94 2.08
N LEU A 138 6.69 -32.21 3.09
CA LEU A 138 7.15 -32.38 4.47
C LEU A 138 6.71 -33.70 5.11
N SER A 139 5.72 -34.42 4.57
CA SER A 139 5.29 -35.70 5.11
C SER A 139 6.06 -36.90 4.55
N ARG A 140 7.01 -36.68 3.62
CA ARG A 140 7.86 -37.75 3.08
C ARG A 140 8.72 -38.33 4.21
N GLU A 141 8.92 -39.64 4.17
CA GLU A 141 9.70 -40.37 5.18
C GLU A 141 11.16 -39.88 5.25
N HIS A 142 11.70 -39.47 4.10
CA HIS A 142 13.04 -38.90 3.97
C HIS A 142 12.95 -37.56 3.25
N LEU A 143 13.57 -36.53 3.84
CA LEU A 143 13.72 -35.20 3.24
C LEU A 143 15.14 -35.09 2.68
N ASP A 144 15.31 -35.58 1.46
CA ASP A 144 16.53 -35.45 0.66
C ASP A 144 16.67 -34.04 0.04
N GLU A 145 17.80 -33.79 -0.64
CA GLU A 145 18.06 -32.48 -1.25
C GLU A 145 16.96 -32.09 -2.23
N ASP A 146 16.55 -33.02 -3.10
CA ASP A 146 15.47 -32.81 -4.08
C ASP A 146 14.17 -32.37 -3.40
N THR A 147 13.81 -32.97 -2.26
CA THR A 147 12.61 -32.55 -1.50
C THR A 147 12.76 -31.14 -0.92
N TRP A 148 13.96 -30.72 -0.49
CA TRP A 148 14.19 -29.35 -0.03
C TRP A 148 14.11 -28.33 -1.17
N GLU A 149 14.61 -28.68 -2.36
CA GLU A 149 14.48 -27.86 -3.57
C GLU A 149 12.99 -27.70 -3.98
N GLU A 150 12.20 -28.79 -3.96
CA GLU A 150 10.76 -28.73 -4.23
C GLU A 150 10.01 -27.82 -3.22
N ILE A 151 10.43 -27.83 -1.94
CA ILE A 151 9.88 -26.95 -0.90
C ILE A 151 10.20 -25.48 -1.20
N GLU A 152 11.45 -25.17 -1.55
CA GLU A 152 11.87 -23.83 -1.93
C GLU A 152 11.09 -23.32 -3.15
N GLU A 153 11.01 -24.11 -4.22
CA GLU A 153 10.25 -23.76 -5.43
C GLU A 153 8.77 -23.49 -5.12
N THR A 154 8.17 -24.31 -4.26
CA THR A 154 6.79 -24.15 -3.81
C THR A 154 6.58 -22.83 -3.08
N LEU A 155 7.50 -22.43 -2.19
CA LEU A 155 7.44 -21.16 -1.46
C LEU A 155 7.67 -19.96 -2.38
N LEU A 156 8.56 -20.06 -3.37
CA LEU A 156 8.80 -19.01 -4.35
C LEU A 156 7.58 -18.79 -5.25
N THR A 157 6.94 -19.87 -5.71
CA THR A 157 5.70 -19.81 -6.50
C THR A 157 4.53 -19.20 -5.71
N ALA A 158 4.62 -19.19 -4.38
CA ALA A 158 3.65 -18.60 -3.48
C ALA A 158 3.91 -17.13 -3.11
N ASP A 159 4.80 -16.44 -3.82
CA ASP A 159 5.18 -15.05 -3.58
C ASP A 159 5.80 -14.78 -2.20
N VAL A 160 6.45 -15.77 -1.58
CA VAL A 160 7.17 -15.56 -0.30
C VAL A 160 8.41 -14.69 -0.54
N GLY A 161 9.09 -14.87 -1.69
CA GLY A 161 10.30 -14.14 -2.07
C GLY A 161 11.59 -14.88 -1.70
N VAL A 162 12.67 -14.58 -2.42
CA VAL A 162 13.93 -15.35 -2.36
C VAL A 162 14.56 -15.37 -0.96
N ALA A 163 14.82 -14.20 -0.40
CA ALA A 163 15.47 -14.07 0.91
C ALA A 163 14.69 -14.76 2.07
N PRO A 164 13.39 -14.48 2.29
CA PRO A 164 12.64 -15.16 3.35
C PRO A 164 12.45 -16.66 3.09
N THR A 165 12.36 -17.11 1.84
CA THR A 165 12.31 -18.55 1.52
C THR A 165 13.62 -19.24 1.90
N GLN A 166 14.77 -18.67 1.52
CA GLN A 166 16.08 -19.22 1.88
C GLN A 166 16.27 -19.30 3.39
N GLU A 167 15.94 -18.22 4.11
CA GLU A 167 15.98 -18.19 5.58
C GLU A 167 15.07 -19.27 6.20
N LEU A 168 13.85 -19.44 5.68
CA LEU A 168 12.90 -20.45 6.15
C LEU A 168 13.44 -21.87 5.95
N VAL A 169 13.91 -22.18 4.74
CA VAL A 169 14.36 -23.52 4.36
C VAL A 169 15.63 -23.90 5.13
N GLU A 170 16.59 -22.98 5.25
CA GLU A 170 17.81 -23.20 6.03
C GLU A 170 17.51 -23.52 7.50
N ARG A 171 16.67 -22.70 8.15
CA ARG A 171 16.28 -22.93 9.55
C ARG A 171 15.49 -24.21 9.74
N LEU A 172 14.55 -24.50 8.84
CA LEU A 172 13.75 -25.71 8.92
C LEU A 172 14.66 -26.95 8.75
N ARG A 173 15.58 -26.92 7.79
CA ARG A 173 16.56 -27.99 7.56
C ARG A 173 17.48 -28.20 8.76
N GLU A 174 17.97 -27.13 9.38
CA GLU A 174 18.77 -27.22 10.60
C GLU A 174 17.99 -27.84 11.76
N ARG A 175 16.77 -27.35 12.02
CA ARG A 175 15.91 -27.86 13.11
C ARG A 175 15.54 -29.32 12.91
N VAL A 176 15.24 -29.74 11.67
CA VAL A 176 14.97 -31.16 11.36
C VAL A 176 16.22 -32.02 11.60
N LYS A 177 17.41 -31.57 11.20
CA LYS A 177 18.66 -32.29 11.46
C LYS A 177 18.95 -32.45 12.96
N VAL A 178 18.76 -31.39 13.74
CA VAL A 178 19.01 -31.39 15.20
C VAL A 178 17.99 -32.27 15.94
N LEU A 179 16.72 -32.19 15.56
CA LEU A 179 15.65 -32.92 16.22
C LEU A 179 15.50 -34.36 15.71
N GLY A 180 16.08 -34.74 14.57
CA GLY A 180 15.96 -36.06 13.95
C GLY A 180 14.67 -36.25 13.16
N THR A 181 14.35 -37.49 12.76
CA THR A 181 13.14 -37.80 11.97
C THR A 181 11.87 -37.53 12.79
N ARG A 182 11.01 -36.65 12.27
CA ARG A 182 9.81 -36.14 12.94
C ARG A 182 8.56 -36.53 12.16
N THR A 183 7.47 -36.77 12.89
CA THR A 183 6.16 -37.05 12.29
C THR A 183 5.66 -35.86 11.47
N PRO A 184 4.74 -36.06 10.51
CA PRO A 184 4.14 -34.97 9.74
C PRO A 184 3.56 -33.83 10.60
N ASP A 185 2.96 -34.16 11.75
CA ASP A 185 2.38 -33.16 12.66
C ASP A 185 3.45 -32.31 13.37
N GLU A 186 4.59 -32.91 13.73
CA GLU A 186 5.73 -32.18 14.27
C GLU A 186 6.35 -31.25 13.23
N LEU A 187 6.52 -31.71 11.98
CA LEU A 187 7.04 -30.89 10.88
C LEU A 187 6.12 -29.71 10.55
N ARG A 188 4.80 -29.92 10.56
CA ARG A 188 3.82 -28.82 10.44
C ARG A 188 3.99 -27.80 11.56
N THR A 189 4.26 -28.26 12.77
CA THR A 189 4.45 -27.38 13.94
C THR A 189 5.72 -26.57 13.79
N LEU A 190 6.84 -27.19 13.39
CA LEU A 190 8.10 -26.50 13.11
C LEU A 190 7.96 -25.46 12.01
N LEU A 191 7.33 -25.81 10.88
CA LEU A 191 7.05 -24.87 9.80
C LEU A 191 6.24 -23.67 10.30
N ARG A 192 5.19 -23.91 11.10
CA ARG A 192 4.37 -22.84 11.66
C ARG A 192 5.19 -21.92 12.56
N GLU A 193 6.06 -22.47 13.40
CA GLU A 193 6.93 -21.68 14.28
C GLU A 193 7.89 -20.81 13.46
N GLU A 194 8.57 -21.36 12.46
CA GLU A 194 9.50 -20.60 11.62
C GLU A 194 8.78 -19.50 10.82
N LEU A 195 7.59 -19.80 10.28
CA LEU A 195 6.77 -18.78 9.62
C LEU A 195 6.38 -17.65 10.57
N LEU A 196 6.04 -17.96 11.83
CA LEU A 196 5.73 -16.92 12.82
C LEU A 196 6.96 -16.11 13.22
N THR A 197 8.13 -16.74 13.30
CA THR A 197 9.42 -16.05 13.52
C THR A 197 9.72 -15.07 12.39
N LEU A 198 9.56 -15.49 11.12
CA LEU A 198 9.73 -14.62 9.96
C LEU A 198 8.72 -13.47 9.93
N VAL A 199 7.48 -13.74 10.35
CA VAL A 199 6.47 -12.69 10.51
C VAL A 199 6.84 -11.74 11.66
N GLY A 200 7.67 -12.10 12.63
CA GLY A 200 8.04 -11.23 13.75
C GLY A 200 6.81 -10.80 14.56
N THR A 201 6.25 -11.73 15.36
CA THR A 201 5.00 -11.51 16.11
C THR A 201 5.12 -10.55 17.28
N ASP A 202 6.34 -10.15 17.63
CA ASP A 202 6.70 -9.18 18.65
C ASP A 202 6.57 -7.72 18.18
N LEU A 203 6.52 -7.48 16.87
CA LEU A 203 6.34 -6.15 16.31
C LEU A 203 4.90 -5.64 16.49
N ASP A 204 4.76 -4.48 17.14
CA ASP A 204 3.48 -3.76 17.18
C ASP A 204 3.15 -3.18 15.80
N ARG A 205 2.21 -3.82 15.11
CA ARG A 205 1.68 -3.40 13.81
C ARG A 205 0.27 -2.80 13.93
N ALA A 206 -0.15 -2.43 15.13
CA ALA A 206 -1.44 -1.79 15.31
C ALA A 206 -1.46 -0.44 14.57
N VAL A 207 -2.55 -0.18 13.86
CA VAL A 207 -2.81 1.16 13.30
C VAL A 207 -3.16 2.06 14.48
N LYS A 208 -2.23 2.92 14.87
CA LYS A 208 -2.41 3.88 15.96
C LYS A 208 -3.46 4.91 15.54
N THR A 209 -4.64 4.80 16.15
CA THR A 209 -5.81 5.66 15.92
C THR A 209 -6.24 6.35 17.21
N GLU A 210 -5.37 6.36 18.22
CA GLU A 210 -5.62 6.99 19.51
C GLU A 210 -5.61 8.51 19.32
N SER A 211 -6.67 9.17 19.81
CA SER A 211 -6.74 10.62 19.92
C SER A 211 -5.96 11.11 21.15
N GLY A 212 -5.31 12.27 21.03
CA GLY A 212 -4.82 13.03 22.17
C GLY A 212 -5.97 13.72 22.90
N LEU A 213 -5.67 14.44 24.00
CA LEU A 213 -6.67 15.17 24.78
C LEU A 213 -7.51 16.15 23.93
N ASP A 214 -6.90 16.76 22.90
CA ASP A 214 -7.53 17.77 22.04
C ASP A 214 -7.25 17.54 20.53
N THR A 215 -6.75 16.37 20.15
CA THR A 215 -6.36 16.08 18.75
C THR A 215 -6.80 14.69 18.29
N PRO A 216 -7.32 14.54 17.07
CA PRO A 216 -7.64 13.24 16.51
C PRO A 216 -6.38 12.42 16.23
N GLY A 217 -6.50 11.09 16.22
CA GLY A 217 -5.47 10.24 15.63
C GLY A 217 -5.43 10.44 14.12
N VAL A 218 -4.26 10.73 13.54
CA VAL A 218 -4.12 10.99 12.09
C VAL A 218 -3.49 9.79 11.39
N VAL A 219 -4.18 9.24 10.38
CA VAL A 219 -3.69 8.13 9.56
C VAL A 219 -3.61 8.57 8.10
N MET A 220 -2.38 8.60 7.56
CA MET A 220 -2.13 8.89 6.15
C MET A 220 -1.95 7.59 5.36
N VAL A 221 -2.81 7.36 4.37
CA VAL A 221 -2.81 6.15 3.53
C VAL A 221 -2.01 6.42 2.25
N VAL A 222 -0.84 5.79 2.15
CA VAL A 222 0.10 5.94 1.03
C VAL A 222 0.27 4.66 0.23
N GLY A 223 0.83 4.76 -0.97
CA GLY A 223 1.08 3.61 -1.86
C GLY A 223 0.81 3.91 -3.33
N VAL A 224 1.16 2.98 -4.21
CA VAL A 224 1.06 3.22 -5.66
C VAL A 224 -0.39 3.17 -6.18
N ASN A 225 -0.64 3.72 -7.37
CA ASN A 225 -1.94 3.65 -8.02
C ASN A 225 -2.39 2.18 -8.21
N GLY A 226 -3.70 1.93 -8.09
CA GLY A 226 -4.28 0.60 -8.30
C GLY A 226 -4.18 -0.37 -7.12
N THR A 227 -3.43 -0.05 -6.06
CA THR A 227 -3.31 -0.91 -4.86
C THR A 227 -4.52 -0.86 -3.92
N GLY A 228 -5.52 -0.03 -4.24
CA GLY A 228 -6.75 0.07 -3.46
C GLY A 228 -6.71 1.05 -2.29
N LYS A 229 -5.84 2.06 -2.27
CA LYS A 229 -5.76 3.09 -1.21
C LYS A 229 -7.11 3.70 -0.81
N THR A 230 -7.78 4.40 -1.72
CA THR A 230 -9.10 5.02 -1.50
C THR A 230 -10.12 4.02 -0.94
N THR A 231 -10.14 2.81 -1.50
CA THR A 231 -11.01 1.72 -1.04
C THR A 231 -10.64 1.25 0.38
N THR A 232 -9.36 1.16 0.71
CA THR A 232 -8.87 0.81 2.04
C THR A 232 -9.15 1.92 3.04
N THR A 233 -8.99 3.19 2.67
CA THR A 233 -9.36 4.35 3.49
C THR A 233 -10.85 4.31 3.86
N GLY A 234 -11.74 4.09 2.89
CA GLY A 234 -13.17 3.94 3.14
C GLY A 234 -13.53 2.71 3.98
N LYS A 235 -12.86 1.56 3.74
CA LYS A 235 -13.04 0.36 4.56
C LYS A 235 -12.57 0.55 6.00
N LEU A 236 -11.48 1.29 6.21
CA LEU A 236 -10.96 1.62 7.53
C LEU A 236 -11.92 2.55 8.26
N ALA A 237 -12.45 3.58 7.58
CA ALA A 237 -13.50 4.44 8.12
C ALA A 237 -14.70 3.61 8.62
N ARG A 238 -15.18 2.68 7.78
CA ARG A 238 -16.27 1.76 8.13
C ARG A 238 -15.94 0.86 9.33
N VAL A 239 -14.69 0.44 9.51
CA VAL A 239 -14.29 -0.34 10.70
C VAL A 239 -14.35 0.54 11.94
N LEU A 240 -13.76 1.74 11.88
CA LEU A 240 -13.68 2.66 13.02
C LEU A 240 -15.07 3.13 13.46
N VAL A 241 -15.95 3.47 12.52
CA VAL A 241 -17.35 3.82 12.81
C VAL A 241 -18.11 2.65 13.44
N ALA A 242 -17.89 1.41 12.96
CA ALA A 242 -18.49 0.23 13.57
C ALA A 242 -18.00 -0.05 15.00
N ASP A 243 -16.80 0.41 15.32
CA ASP A 243 -16.21 0.37 16.66
C ASP A 243 -16.60 1.60 17.51
N GLY A 244 -17.53 2.42 17.03
CA GLY A 244 -18.09 3.57 17.75
C GLY A 244 -17.26 4.86 17.68
N ARG A 245 -16.25 4.91 16.80
CA ARG A 245 -15.38 6.08 16.65
C ARG A 245 -15.92 7.07 15.62
N SER A 246 -15.79 8.36 15.88
CA SER A 246 -16.04 9.43 14.92
C SER A 246 -14.86 9.59 13.95
N VAL A 247 -15.16 9.75 12.65
CA VAL A 247 -14.14 9.75 11.59
C VAL A 247 -14.34 10.93 10.64
N VAL A 248 -13.25 11.64 10.36
CA VAL A 248 -13.16 12.62 9.26
C VAL A 248 -12.23 12.08 8.17
N LEU A 249 -12.61 12.27 6.91
CA LEU A 249 -11.86 11.84 5.73
C LEU A 249 -11.25 13.05 5.02
N GLY A 250 -9.95 13.00 4.70
CA GLY A 250 -9.27 13.98 3.86
C GLY A 250 -9.01 13.43 2.46
N ALA A 251 -9.65 14.03 1.45
CA ALA A 251 -9.50 13.65 0.04
C ALA A 251 -8.26 14.31 -0.61
N ALA A 252 -7.06 13.92 -0.16
CA ALA A 252 -5.79 14.49 -0.62
C ALA A 252 -5.25 13.84 -1.93
N ASP A 253 -5.93 12.85 -2.51
CA ASP A 253 -5.69 12.38 -3.88
C ASP A 253 -6.30 13.37 -4.89
N THR A 254 -5.67 14.53 -5.03
CA THR A 254 -6.16 15.63 -5.89
C THR A 254 -5.90 15.42 -7.37
N PHE A 255 -5.12 14.39 -7.73
CA PHE A 255 -4.77 14.10 -9.11
C PHE A 255 -5.84 13.26 -9.81
N ARG A 256 -6.45 12.32 -9.09
CA ARG A 256 -7.50 11.48 -9.67
C ARG A 256 -8.84 12.22 -9.52
N ALA A 257 -9.36 12.74 -10.63
CA ALA A 257 -10.65 13.44 -10.70
C ALA A 257 -11.75 12.79 -9.83
N ALA A 258 -11.93 11.47 -9.96
CA ALA A 258 -12.97 10.72 -9.25
C ALA A 258 -12.57 10.18 -7.87
N ALA A 259 -11.32 10.37 -7.40
CA ALA A 259 -10.90 9.81 -6.11
C ALA A 259 -11.60 10.51 -4.93
N ALA A 260 -11.73 11.83 -4.99
CA ALA A 260 -12.46 12.59 -3.98
C ALA A 260 -13.94 12.17 -3.91
N ASP A 261 -14.61 12.04 -5.07
CA ASP A 261 -16.01 11.60 -5.12
C ASP A 261 -16.19 10.15 -4.63
N GLN A 262 -15.23 9.28 -4.96
CA GLN A 262 -15.20 7.91 -4.46
C GLN A 262 -15.07 7.88 -2.93
N LEU A 263 -14.15 8.66 -2.37
CA LEU A 263 -13.94 8.72 -0.92
C LEU A 263 -15.16 9.32 -0.21
N GLN A 264 -15.76 10.36 -0.78
CA GLN A 264 -16.99 10.96 -0.28
C GLN A 264 -18.14 9.94 -0.25
N THR A 265 -18.31 9.16 -1.31
CA THR A 265 -19.32 8.08 -1.35
C THR A 265 -19.09 7.05 -0.24
N TRP A 266 -17.83 6.74 0.09
CA TRP A 266 -17.51 5.87 1.22
C TRP A 266 -17.86 6.52 2.57
N GLY A 267 -17.57 7.81 2.72
CA GLY A 267 -17.85 8.57 3.94
C GLY A 267 -19.35 8.71 4.21
N GLU A 268 -20.13 9.11 3.20
CA GLU A 268 -21.58 9.29 3.29
C GLU A 268 -22.29 8.02 3.76
N ARG A 269 -21.86 6.83 3.28
CA ARG A 269 -22.41 5.54 3.70
C ARG A 269 -22.33 5.31 5.21
N VAL A 270 -21.29 5.81 5.86
CA VAL A 270 -21.03 5.58 7.29
C VAL A 270 -21.14 6.84 8.13
N GLY A 271 -21.65 7.94 7.57
CA GLY A 271 -21.77 9.23 8.25
C GLY A 271 -20.43 9.91 8.55
N ALA A 272 -19.35 9.54 7.87
CA ALA A 272 -18.03 10.17 8.04
C ALA A 272 -17.91 11.39 7.11
N ARG A 273 -17.62 12.57 7.69
CA ARG A 273 -17.46 13.81 6.94
C ARG A 273 -16.22 13.73 6.04
N THR A 274 -16.34 14.19 4.79
CA THR A 274 -15.22 14.23 3.84
C THR A 274 -14.83 15.67 3.53
N VAL A 275 -13.58 16.02 3.84
CA VAL A 275 -12.94 17.28 3.46
C VAL A 275 -12.27 17.12 2.10
N ARG A 276 -12.63 17.98 1.15
CA ARG A 276 -12.14 17.98 -0.23
C ARG A 276 -11.77 19.39 -0.68
N GLY A 277 -10.78 19.49 -1.56
CA GLY A 277 -10.37 20.73 -2.22
C GLY A 277 -10.74 20.73 -3.71
N PRO A 278 -10.35 21.76 -4.47
CA PRO A 278 -10.47 21.78 -5.92
C PRO A 278 -9.61 20.67 -6.56
N GLU A 279 -10.05 20.19 -7.72
CA GLU A 279 -9.26 19.26 -8.53
C GLU A 279 -7.89 19.87 -8.87
N GLY A 280 -6.81 19.09 -8.75
CA GLY A 280 -5.44 19.59 -8.91
C GLY A 280 -4.95 20.52 -7.79
N GLY A 281 -5.74 20.71 -6.72
CA GLY A 281 -5.34 21.47 -5.54
C GLY A 281 -4.16 20.86 -4.78
N ASP A 282 -3.60 21.62 -3.84
CA ASP A 282 -2.49 21.18 -2.99
C ASP A 282 -2.94 20.13 -1.97
N PRO A 283 -2.45 18.87 -2.04
CA PRO A 283 -2.81 17.82 -1.10
C PRO A 283 -2.56 18.19 0.36
N ALA A 284 -1.50 18.97 0.62
CA ALA A 284 -1.15 19.38 1.98
C ALA A 284 -2.19 20.33 2.59
N SER A 285 -2.76 21.24 1.79
CA SER A 285 -3.85 22.11 2.26
C SER A 285 -5.11 21.32 2.62
N ILE A 286 -5.48 20.32 1.81
CA ILE A 286 -6.65 19.47 2.12
C ILE A 286 -6.40 18.66 3.38
N ALA A 287 -5.19 18.13 3.55
CA ALA A 287 -4.80 17.42 4.75
C ALA A 287 -4.85 18.31 6.00
N PHE A 288 -4.37 19.55 5.91
CA PHE A 288 -4.49 20.56 6.97
C PHE A 288 -5.95 20.80 7.35
N ASP A 289 -6.79 21.08 6.34
CA ASP A 289 -8.20 21.37 6.54
C ASP A 289 -8.94 20.18 7.15
N ALA A 290 -8.59 18.94 6.77
CA ALA A 290 -9.15 17.72 7.34
C ALA A 290 -8.80 17.55 8.82
N VAL A 291 -7.56 17.83 9.22
CA VAL A 291 -7.15 17.78 10.63
C VAL A 291 -7.80 18.89 11.43
N LYS A 292 -7.84 20.11 10.89
CA LYS A 292 -8.52 21.26 11.50
C LYS A 292 -10.00 20.98 11.73
N GLU A 293 -10.68 20.39 10.76
CA GLU A 293 -12.07 19.98 10.89
C GLU A 293 -12.23 18.87 11.93
N GLY A 294 -11.36 17.85 11.92
CA GLY A 294 -11.35 16.80 12.93
C GLY A 294 -11.20 17.34 14.36
N ILE A 295 -10.37 18.36 14.57
CA ILE A 295 -10.24 19.04 15.87
C ILE A 295 -11.54 19.80 16.21
N ALA A 296 -12.11 20.53 15.26
CA ALA A 296 -13.32 21.32 15.48
C ALA A 296 -14.55 20.46 15.81
N GLU A 297 -14.65 19.28 15.20
CA GLU A 297 -15.74 18.32 15.43
C GLU A 297 -15.50 17.41 16.64
N GLY A 298 -14.30 17.45 17.25
CA GLY A 298 -13.91 16.50 18.29
C GLY A 298 -13.88 15.06 17.78
N ALA A 299 -13.42 14.87 16.54
CA ALA A 299 -13.34 13.55 15.91
C ALA A 299 -12.27 12.68 16.58
N ASP A 300 -12.49 11.36 16.64
CA ASP A 300 -11.50 10.42 17.16
C ASP A 300 -10.35 10.22 16.16
N VAL A 301 -10.67 10.15 14.86
CA VAL A 301 -9.69 9.78 13.82
C VAL A 301 -9.88 10.62 12.55
N VAL A 302 -8.75 11.07 11.97
CA VAL A 302 -8.69 11.66 10.63
C VAL A 302 -7.96 10.70 9.70
N LEU A 303 -8.60 10.28 8.60
CA LEU A 303 -8.01 9.42 7.58
C LEU A 303 -7.73 10.21 6.29
N ILE A 304 -6.48 10.23 5.85
CA ILE A 304 -6.06 11.00 4.67
C ILE A 304 -5.73 10.05 3.52
N ASP A 305 -6.49 10.12 2.42
CA ASP A 305 -6.20 9.39 1.18
C ASP A 305 -5.26 10.21 0.29
N THR A 306 -4.10 9.66 -0.09
CA THR A 306 -3.10 10.39 -0.90
C THR A 306 -3.01 9.88 -2.33
N ALA A 307 -2.38 10.67 -3.21
CA ALA A 307 -2.00 10.22 -4.55
C ALA A 307 -0.96 9.08 -4.50
N GLY A 308 -0.86 8.29 -5.59
CA GLY A 308 0.01 7.10 -5.67
C GLY A 308 0.90 6.97 -6.91
N ARG A 309 1.31 8.07 -7.52
CA ARG A 309 2.04 8.05 -8.80
C ARG A 309 3.55 7.98 -8.62
N LEU A 310 4.08 6.80 -8.27
CA LEU A 310 5.52 6.61 -8.04
C LEU A 310 6.38 6.75 -9.31
N HIS A 311 5.86 6.39 -10.48
CA HIS A 311 6.63 6.29 -11.72
C HIS A 311 6.56 7.52 -12.63
N THR A 312 5.60 8.44 -12.43
CA THR A 312 5.37 9.58 -13.33
C THR A 312 5.59 10.96 -12.71
N LYS A 313 6.03 11.07 -11.45
CA LYS A 313 6.25 12.36 -10.79
C LYS A 313 7.59 12.40 -10.06
N THR A 314 8.50 13.24 -10.55
CA THR A 314 9.49 13.90 -9.69
C THR A 314 8.74 14.65 -8.58
N GLY A 315 9.10 14.41 -7.31
CA GLY A 315 8.54 15.14 -6.17
C GLY A 315 7.37 14.47 -5.42
N LEU A 316 6.97 13.21 -5.71
CA LEU A 316 5.98 12.51 -4.89
C LEU A 316 6.41 12.41 -3.42
N MET A 317 7.69 12.13 -3.17
CA MET A 317 8.22 12.05 -1.80
C MET A 317 8.19 13.42 -1.10
N ASP A 318 8.40 14.50 -1.85
CA ASP A 318 8.31 15.87 -1.32
C ASP A 318 6.86 16.25 -1.00
N GLU A 319 5.92 15.83 -1.86
CA GLU A 319 4.47 16.01 -1.67
C GLU A 319 4.00 15.26 -0.41
N LEU A 320 4.33 13.97 -0.27
CA LEU A 320 4.02 13.17 0.92
C LEU A 320 4.69 13.72 2.18
N GLY A 321 5.96 14.16 2.06
CA GLY A 321 6.68 14.81 3.15
C GLY A 321 6.05 16.14 3.57
N LYS A 322 5.51 16.91 2.61
CA LYS A 322 4.79 18.16 2.87
C LYS A 322 3.46 17.88 3.58
N VAL A 323 2.68 16.90 3.12
CA VAL A 323 1.45 16.49 3.79
C VAL A 323 1.75 16.11 5.24
N LYS A 324 2.76 15.25 5.47
CA LYS A 324 3.18 14.85 6.82
C LYS A 324 3.50 16.06 7.72
N ARG A 325 4.32 17.00 7.25
CA ARG A 325 4.72 18.18 8.05
C ARG A 325 3.58 19.11 8.41
N VAL A 326 2.49 19.08 7.66
CA VAL A 326 1.35 20.00 7.82
C VAL A 326 0.30 19.40 8.76
N VAL A 327 0.27 18.06 8.90
CA VAL A 327 -0.66 17.36 9.79
C VAL A 327 -0.08 17.04 11.17
N GLU A 328 1.24 17.11 11.32
CA GLU A 328 1.96 17.09 12.61
C GLU A 328 1.94 18.47 13.27
#